data_AF-A0A359H641-F1
#
_entry.id   AF-A0A359H641-F1
#
_cell.length_a   1.000
_cell.length_b   1.000
_cell.length_c   1.000
_cell.angle_alpha   90.00
_cell.angle_beta   90.00
_cell.angle_gamma   90.00
#
_symmetry.space_group_name_H-M   'P 1'
#
loop_
_entity.id
_entity.type
_entity.pdbx_description
1 polymer ?
#
loop_
_entity_poly.entity_id
_entity_poly.type
_entity_poly.pdbx_seq_one_letter_code
_entity_poly.pdbx_strand_id
1 'polypeptide(L)'
;YDCAICNFDYEFLLNDDSIFQFSFKNDELRYAFIQNPYIYISKEEYVTTIFTQEEVSEINNIDVLADLIDENEYEQFLNEQELNSISNYIRYDTSLSGYKALNHSYSHIHIGLNPDMRVPLSIILTPLKFIKFCIKTSYYRYWQKAFILIPNFENTLKVSKNKCLNLDRTHWNIKEEYDLYIK
;
A
#
# COMPACT_ATOMS: atom_id res chain seq x y z
N TYR A 1 -7.77 -0.79 -11.45
CA TYR A 1 -7.11 -1.89 -10.74
C TYR A 1 -7.00 -3.08 -11.68
N ASP A 2 -8.10 -3.66 -12.14
CA ASP A 2 -8.13 -4.83 -13.05
C ASP A 2 -7.22 -4.66 -14.26
N CYS A 3 -7.28 -3.49 -14.93
CA CYS A 3 -6.40 -3.20 -16.06
C CYS A 3 -4.91 -3.33 -15.70
N ALA A 4 -4.50 -2.87 -14.52
CA ALA A 4 -3.10 -3.00 -14.08
C ALA A 4 -2.74 -4.46 -13.77
N ILE A 5 -3.64 -5.22 -13.14
CA ILE A 5 -3.44 -6.65 -12.85
C ILE A 5 -3.30 -7.45 -14.16
N CYS A 6 -4.24 -7.30 -15.09
CA CYS A 6 -4.25 -8.04 -16.35
C CYS A 6 -3.03 -7.75 -17.25
N ASN A 7 -2.45 -6.55 -17.15
CA ASN A 7 -1.28 -6.16 -17.92
C ASN A 7 0.05 -6.36 -17.16
N PHE A 8 0.02 -6.88 -15.93
CA PHE A 8 1.20 -6.99 -15.07
C PHE A 8 1.90 -5.64 -14.83
N ASP A 9 1.13 -4.56 -14.79
CA ASP A 9 1.62 -3.20 -14.57
C ASP A 9 1.83 -2.95 -13.06
N TYR A 10 2.76 -3.67 -12.43
CA TYR A 10 3.12 -3.50 -11.02
C TYR A 10 4.50 -4.10 -10.72
N GLU A 11 5.16 -3.62 -9.67
CA GLU A 11 6.43 -4.18 -9.18
C GLU A 11 6.25 -5.11 -7.98
N PHE A 12 5.21 -4.90 -7.17
CA PHE A 12 4.85 -5.82 -6.09
C PHE A 12 3.35 -6.11 -6.12
N LEU A 13 3.03 -7.39 -6.02
CA LEU A 13 1.70 -7.93 -5.73
C LEU A 13 1.72 -8.47 -4.29
N LEU A 14 0.79 -8.02 -3.45
CA LEU A 14 0.63 -8.52 -2.09
C LEU A 14 -0.28 -9.74 -2.09
N ASN A 15 -0.30 -10.48 -0.98
CA ASN A 15 -1.14 -11.67 -0.83
C ASN A 15 -2.64 -11.37 -0.93
N ASP A 16 -3.07 -10.13 -0.69
CA ASP A 16 -4.48 -9.72 -0.85
C ASP A 16 -4.78 -9.12 -2.23
N ASP A 17 -3.89 -9.37 -3.20
CA ASP A 17 -3.83 -8.81 -4.56
C ASP A 17 -3.64 -7.29 -4.66
N SER A 18 -3.41 -6.60 -3.55
CA SER A 18 -3.05 -5.19 -3.60
C SER A 18 -1.70 -4.98 -4.27
N ILE A 19 -1.55 -3.88 -5.00
CA ILE A 19 -0.36 -3.65 -5.83
C ILE A 19 0.40 -2.38 -5.45
N PHE A 20 1.71 -2.43 -5.69
CA PHE A 20 2.57 -1.26 -5.73
C PHE A 20 3.11 -1.04 -7.14
N GLN A 21 3.08 0.24 -7.55
CA GLN A 21 3.66 0.72 -8.80
C GLN A 21 4.75 1.75 -8.49
N PHE A 22 5.86 1.71 -9.21
CA PHE A 22 6.95 2.68 -9.14
C PHE A 22 7.37 3.07 -10.55
N SER A 23 7.48 4.37 -10.79
CA SER A 23 7.94 4.89 -12.06
C SER A 23 8.86 6.08 -11.85
N PHE A 24 9.85 6.19 -12.72
CA PHE A 24 10.75 7.31 -12.81
C PHE A 24 10.90 7.70 -14.27
N LYS A 25 10.41 8.88 -14.64
CA LYS A 25 10.41 9.35 -16.02
C LYS A 25 10.60 10.86 -16.04
N ASN A 26 11.50 11.36 -16.88
CA ASN A 26 11.78 12.80 -17.02
C ASN A 26 12.09 13.49 -15.67
N ASP A 27 12.87 12.82 -14.81
CA ASP A 27 13.19 13.29 -13.44
C ASP A 27 11.98 13.41 -12.49
N GLU A 28 10.81 12.92 -12.90
CA GLU A 28 9.60 12.85 -12.09
C GLU A 28 9.40 11.43 -11.55
N LEU A 29 9.17 11.33 -10.25
CA LEU A 29 8.89 10.09 -9.52
C LEU A 29 7.38 9.96 -9.39
N ARG A 30 6.87 8.74 -9.62
CA ARG A 30 5.49 8.41 -9.28
C ARG A 30 5.44 7.03 -8.66
N TYR A 31 4.92 6.96 -7.43
CA TYR A 31 4.65 5.72 -6.72
C TYR A 31 3.16 5.61 -6.46
N ALA A 32 2.57 4.44 -6.67
CA ALA A 32 1.18 4.18 -6.32
C ALA A 32 1.08 2.92 -5.48
N PHE A 33 0.21 2.98 -4.48
CA PHE A 33 -0.32 1.84 -3.77
C PHE A 33 -1.81 1.78 -4.07
N ILE A 34 -2.24 0.65 -4.61
CA ILE A 34 -3.63 0.40 -4.97
C ILE A 34 -4.05 -0.82 -4.18
N GLN A 35 -4.79 -0.59 -3.10
CA GLN A 35 -5.39 -1.68 -2.35
C GLN A 35 -6.44 -2.38 -3.21
N ASN A 36 -6.53 -3.71 -3.10
CA ASN A 36 -7.53 -4.50 -3.79
C ASN A 36 -8.93 -3.91 -3.51
N PRO A 37 -9.67 -3.51 -4.56
CA PRO A 37 -10.99 -2.90 -4.41
C PRO A 37 -12.08 -3.95 -4.12
N TYR A 38 -11.76 -5.23 -4.08
CA TYR A 38 -12.66 -6.32 -3.69
C TYR A 38 -12.38 -6.74 -2.24
N ILE A 39 -13.39 -7.29 -1.57
CA ILE A 39 -13.18 -7.92 -0.26
C ILE A 39 -12.28 -9.13 -0.48
N TYR A 40 -11.14 -9.14 0.20
CA TYR A 40 -10.22 -10.26 0.20
C TYR A 40 -10.45 -11.13 1.43
N ILE A 41 -10.49 -12.45 1.22
CA ILE A 41 -10.63 -13.46 2.27
C ILE A 41 -9.51 -14.46 2.04
N SER A 42 -8.66 -14.70 3.05
CA SER A 42 -7.56 -15.65 2.88
C SER A 42 -8.06 -17.08 2.74
N LYS A 43 -7.24 -17.97 2.18
CA LYS A 43 -7.61 -19.39 2.02
C LYS A 43 -7.94 -20.04 3.37
N GLU A 44 -7.20 -19.70 4.42
CA GLU A 44 -7.46 -20.15 5.79
C GLU A 44 -8.79 -19.61 6.33
N GLU A 45 -9.13 -18.35 6.05
CA GLU A 45 -10.43 -17.79 6.42
C GLU A 45 -11.56 -18.49 5.62
N TYR A 46 -11.35 -18.76 4.34
CA TYR A 46 -12.29 -19.49 3.49
C TYR A 46 -12.56 -20.92 4.00
N VAL A 47 -11.53 -21.65 4.46
CA VAL A 47 -11.71 -22.96 5.15
C VAL A 47 -12.75 -22.86 6.26
N THR A 48 -12.70 -21.80 7.08
CA THR A 48 -13.65 -21.62 8.19
C THR A 48 -15.08 -21.30 7.76
N THR A 49 -15.30 -20.96 6.48
CA THR A 49 -16.63 -20.77 5.90
C THR A 49 -17.24 -22.08 5.37
N ILE A 50 -16.39 -23.04 4.98
CA ILE A 50 -16.80 -24.33 4.42
C ILE A 50 -16.91 -25.41 5.50
N PHE A 51 -15.95 -25.44 6.43
CA PHE A 51 -15.84 -26.45 7.48
C PHE A 51 -16.30 -25.89 8.82
N THR A 52 -17.00 -26.74 9.59
CA THR A 52 -17.37 -26.43 10.97
C THR A 52 -16.15 -26.45 11.89
N GLN A 53 -16.23 -25.77 13.03
CA GLN A 53 -15.15 -25.78 14.03
C GLN A 53 -14.82 -27.19 14.53
N GLU A 54 -15.81 -28.08 14.58
CA GLU A 54 -15.64 -29.48 14.97
C GLU A 54 -14.77 -30.22 13.94
N GLU A 55 -15.09 -30.11 12.64
CA GLU A 55 -14.31 -30.71 11.55
C GLU A 55 -12.87 -30.17 11.47
N VAL A 56 -12.70 -28.85 11.65
CA VAL A 56 -11.36 -28.24 11.69
C VAL A 56 -10.54 -28.75 12.89
N SER A 57 -11.20 -28.96 14.04
CA SER A 57 -10.54 -29.44 15.26
C SER A 57 -10.07 -30.90 15.18
N GLU A 58 -10.77 -31.74 14.40
CA GLU A 58 -10.38 -33.14 14.19
C GLU A 58 -9.09 -33.29 13.39
N ILE A 59 -8.87 -32.39 12.42
CA ILE A 59 -7.67 -32.37 11.58
C ILE A 59 -6.52 -31.62 12.27
N ASN A 60 -6.86 -30.76 13.24
CA ASN A 60 -5.95 -30.02 14.13
C ASN A 60 -4.85 -29.24 13.40
N ASN A 61 -5.07 -28.94 12.11
CA ASN A 61 -4.19 -28.15 11.27
C ASN A 61 -4.98 -27.54 10.09
N ILE A 62 -5.27 -26.24 10.19
CA ILE A 62 -6.03 -25.50 9.17
C ILE A 62 -5.26 -25.34 7.87
N ASP A 63 -3.93 -25.33 7.93
CA ASP A 63 -3.07 -25.18 6.74
C ASP A 63 -3.22 -26.40 5.82
N VAL A 64 -3.34 -27.60 6.41
CA VAL A 64 -3.58 -28.85 5.66
C VAL A 64 -4.93 -28.82 4.96
N LEU A 65 -5.94 -28.24 5.59
CA LEU A 65 -7.27 -28.08 4.98
C LEU A 65 -7.24 -27.05 3.85
N ALA A 66 -6.53 -25.94 4.03
CA ALA A 66 -6.37 -24.92 3.00
C ALA A 66 -5.67 -25.49 1.75
N ASP A 67 -4.68 -26.36 1.92
CA ASP A 67 -4.00 -27.05 0.82
C ASP A 67 -4.89 -28.03 0.05
N LEU A 68 -6.00 -28.50 0.64
CA LEU A 68 -6.96 -29.40 0.01
C LEU A 68 -8.06 -28.69 -0.77
N ILE A 69 -8.24 -27.38 -0.56
CA ILE A 69 -9.23 -26.59 -1.27
C ILE A 69 -8.83 -26.45 -2.74
N ASP A 70 -9.79 -26.74 -3.63
CA ASP A 70 -9.63 -26.54 -5.07
C ASP A 70 -9.41 -25.06 -5.40
N GLU A 71 -8.34 -24.78 -6.15
CA GLU A 71 -7.98 -23.41 -6.48
C GLU A 71 -9.04 -22.72 -7.36
N ASN A 72 -9.74 -23.44 -8.24
CA ASN A 72 -10.76 -22.79 -9.07
C ASN A 72 -12.00 -22.43 -8.24
N GLU A 73 -12.37 -23.26 -7.26
CA GLU A 73 -13.45 -22.94 -6.32
C GLU A 73 -13.11 -21.71 -5.47
N TYR A 74 -11.87 -21.63 -4.98
CA TYR A 74 -11.40 -20.48 -4.22
C TYR A 74 -11.35 -19.20 -5.06
N GLU A 75 -10.82 -19.26 -6.28
CA GLU A 75 -10.80 -18.13 -7.21
C GLU A 75 -12.21 -17.68 -7.58
N GLN A 76 -13.13 -18.62 -7.83
CA GLN A 76 -14.53 -18.28 -8.07
C GLN A 76 -15.12 -17.56 -6.86
N PHE A 77 -14.88 -18.07 -5.64
CA PHE A 77 -15.35 -17.43 -4.41
C PHE A 77 -14.82 -16.00 -4.26
N LEU A 78 -13.54 -15.75 -4.56
CA LEU A 78 -12.95 -14.40 -4.54
C LEU A 78 -13.60 -13.47 -5.57
N ASN A 79 -13.88 -13.97 -6.77
CA ASN A 79 -14.52 -13.19 -7.84
C ASN A 79 -15.97 -12.81 -7.54
N GLU A 80 -16.65 -13.53 -6.65
CA GLU A 80 -18.01 -13.26 -6.22
C GLU A 80 -18.11 -12.27 -5.04
N GLN A 81 -16.97 -11.84 -4.49
CA GLN A 81 -16.95 -10.92 -3.36
C GLN A 81 -17.38 -9.50 -3.74
N GLU A 82 -17.96 -8.80 -2.77
CA GLU A 82 -18.36 -7.40 -2.94
C GLU A 82 -17.16 -6.45 -3.00
N LEU A 83 -17.43 -5.19 -3.37
CA LEU A 83 -16.44 -4.14 -3.35
C LEU A 83 -16.03 -3.77 -1.91
N ASN A 84 -14.73 -3.71 -1.68
CA ASN A 84 -14.11 -3.09 -0.53
C ASN A 84 -14.21 -1.55 -0.63
N SER A 85 -15.33 -1.01 -0.14
CA SER A 85 -15.61 0.43 -0.13
C SER A 85 -14.65 1.28 0.73
N ILE A 86 -13.82 0.64 1.56
CA ILE A 86 -12.79 1.29 2.38
C ILE A 86 -11.37 1.06 1.84
N SER A 87 -11.24 0.51 0.63
CA SER A 87 -9.95 0.31 -0.04
C SER A 87 -9.18 1.63 -0.17
N ASN A 88 -7.89 1.59 0.14
CA ASN A 88 -7.03 2.75 0.08
C ASN A 88 -6.35 2.83 -1.29
N TYR A 89 -6.38 4.04 -1.86
CA TYR A 89 -5.50 4.42 -2.95
C TYR A 89 -4.55 5.50 -2.42
N ILE A 90 -3.25 5.30 -2.54
CA ILE A 90 -2.25 6.28 -2.11
C ILE A 90 -1.28 6.46 -3.27
N ARG A 91 -1.03 7.70 -3.67
CA ARG A 91 -0.05 8.01 -4.71
C ARG A 91 0.94 9.05 -4.21
N TYR A 92 2.21 8.89 -4.53
CA TYR A 92 3.22 9.90 -4.34
C TYR A 92 3.72 10.36 -5.70
N ASP A 93 3.82 11.67 -5.91
CA ASP A 93 4.34 12.24 -7.14
C ASP A 93 5.41 13.29 -6.84
N THR A 94 6.40 13.40 -7.73
CA THR A 94 7.16 14.63 -7.93
C THR A 94 6.80 15.24 -9.28
N SER A 95 6.62 16.56 -9.34
CA SER A 95 6.31 17.25 -10.59
C SER A 95 7.04 18.57 -10.69
N LEU A 96 8.07 18.60 -11.54
CA LEU A 96 8.80 19.82 -11.85
C LEU A 96 7.96 20.71 -12.76
N SER A 97 7.38 20.11 -13.79
CA SER A 97 6.63 20.80 -14.84
C SER A 97 5.37 21.50 -14.31
N GLY A 98 4.71 20.90 -13.31
CA GLY A 98 3.52 21.43 -12.67
C GLY A 98 3.78 22.24 -11.40
N TYR A 99 5.04 22.44 -10.99
CA TYR A 99 5.33 23.05 -9.69
C TYR A 99 4.78 24.48 -9.59
N LYS A 100 3.93 24.71 -8.58
CA LYS A 100 3.39 26.01 -8.23
C LYS A 100 3.24 26.09 -6.72
N ALA A 101 4.13 26.84 -6.07
CA ALA A 101 4.12 27.01 -4.61
C ALA A 101 2.71 27.25 -4.05
N LEU A 102 2.36 26.57 -2.95
CA LEU A 102 1.06 26.61 -2.27
C LEU A 102 -0.16 26.04 -3.03
N ASN A 103 0.02 25.58 -4.27
CA ASN A 103 -1.08 25.06 -5.08
C ASN A 103 -0.79 23.64 -5.57
N HIS A 104 0.43 23.45 -6.08
CA HIS A 104 0.94 22.18 -6.56
C HIS A 104 2.41 22.06 -6.15
N SER A 105 2.62 21.62 -4.91
CA SER A 105 3.96 21.41 -4.36
C SER A 105 4.73 20.39 -5.18
N TYR A 106 6.05 20.59 -5.28
CA TYR A 106 6.89 19.75 -6.12
C TYR A 106 6.79 18.28 -5.72
N SER A 107 6.83 17.98 -4.42
CA SER A 107 6.71 16.64 -3.84
C SER A 107 5.42 16.57 -3.03
N HIS A 108 4.53 15.63 -3.32
CA HIS A 108 3.25 15.53 -2.63
C HIS A 108 2.66 14.11 -2.68
N ILE A 109 1.77 13.82 -1.70
CA ILE A 109 0.99 12.58 -1.64
C ILE A 109 -0.47 12.88 -1.98
N HIS A 110 -1.08 12.02 -2.79
CA HIS A 110 -2.52 11.89 -2.96
C HIS A 110 -3.03 10.73 -2.11
N ILE A 111 -4.19 10.90 -1.48
CA ILE A 111 -4.91 9.82 -0.80
C ILE A 111 -6.34 9.76 -1.37
N GLY A 112 -6.82 8.55 -1.64
CA GLY A 112 -8.06 8.33 -2.36
C GLY A 112 -8.00 8.79 -3.83
N LEU A 113 -9.15 8.72 -4.50
CA LEU A 113 -9.26 8.96 -5.94
C LEU A 113 -9.44 10.43 -6.31
N ASN A 114 -9.54 11.34 -5.33
CA ASN A 114 -9.68 12.77 -5.59
C ASN A 114 -8.33 13.36 -6.02
N PRO A 115 -8.17 13.82 -7.28
CA PRO A 115 -6.90 14.32 -7.79
C PRO A 115 -6.45 15.64 -7.16
N ASP A 116 -7.36 16.38 -6.52
CA ASP A 116 -7.07 17.65 -5.86
C ASP A 116 -6.61 17.46 -4.42
N MET A 117 -6.83 16.28 -3.85
CA MET A 117 -6.42 15.99 -2.49
C MET A 117 -4.93 15.69 -2.44
N ARG A 118 -4.14 16.71 -2.07
CA ARG A 118 -2.69 16.64 -2.02
C ARG A 118 -2.20 17.03 -0.63
N VAL A 119 -1.25 16.27 -0.10
CA VAL A 119 -0.51 16.63 1.10
C VAL A 119 0.92 16.97 0.68
N PRO A 120 1.37 18.22 0.83
CA PRO A 120 2.74 18.64 0.49
C PRO A 120 3.81 17.98 1.34
N LEU A 121 4.97 17.67 0.73
CA LEU A 121 6.16 17.19 1.41
C LEU A 121 7.37 18.07 1.12
N SER A 122 8.11 18.40 2.17
CA SER A 122 9.40 19.10 2.08
C SER A 122 10.58 18.18 1.74
N ILE A 123 10.29 16.92 1.42
CA ILE A 123 11.27 15.85 1.18
C ILE A 123 10.93 15.05 -0.08
N ILE A 124 11.93 14.38 -0.66
CA ILE A 124 11.75 13.32 -1.65
C ILE A 124 11.51 11.99 -0.93
N LEU A 125 10.36 11.38 -1.20
CA LEU A 125 10.04 10.06 -0.67
C LEU A 125 10.87 8.99 -1.40
N THR A 126 11.46 8.08 -0.62
CA THR A 126 12.06 6.86 -1.18
C THR A 126 10.98 5.79 -1.34
N PRO A 127 11.12 4.83 -2.29
CA PRO A 127 10.19 3.71 -2.43
C PRO A 127 9.95 2.97 -1.10
N LEU A 128 11.02 2.74 -0.32
CA LEU A 128 10.93 2.07 0.97
C LEU A 128 10.07 2.85 1.99
N LYS A 129 10.22 4.17 2.08
CA LYS A 129 9.39 4.97 3.00
C LYS A 129 7.94 5.03 2.53
N PHE A 130 7.71 5.07 1.22
CA PHE A 130 6.36 5.03 0.64
C PHE A 130 5.66 3.71 0.97
N ILE A 131 6.31 2.56 0.75
CA ILE A 131 5.78 1.25 1.13
C ILE A 131 5.46 1.21 2.63
N LYS A 132 6.40 1.65 3.48
CA LYS A 132 6.16 1.68 4.94
C LYS A 132 4.98 2.53 5.34
N PHE A 133 4.80 3.69 4.71
CA PHE A 133 3.65 4.54 4.93
C PHE A 133 2.36 3.76 4.60
N CYS A 134 2.26 3.23 3.38
CA CYS A 134 1.09 2.48 2.92
C CYS A 134 0.78 1.26 3.80
N ILE A 135 1.79 0.44 4.13
CA ILE A 135 1.58 -0.74 4.97
C ILE A 135 1.12 -0.35 6.38
N LYS A 136 1.74 0.66 6.99
CA LYS A 136 1.34 1.12 8.32
C LYS A 136 -0.09 1.67 8.34
N THR A 137 -0.50 2.41 7.30
CA THR A 137 -1.81 3.06 7.25
C THR A 137 -2.92 2.10 6.86
N SER A 138 -2.69 1.21 5.89
CA SER A 138 -3.71 0.34 5.32
C SER A 138 -3.78 -1.04 5.98
N TYR A 139 -2.68 -1.51 6.56
CA TYR A 139 -2.57 -2.84 7.20
C TYR A 139 -2.11 -2.72 8.65
N TYR A 140 -2.70 -1.79 9.40
CA TYR A 140 -2.28 -1.48 10.77
C TYR A 140 -2.20 -2.71 11.69
N ARG A 141 -3.15 -3.65 11.58
CA ARG A 141 -3.14 -4.89 12.37
C ARG A 141 -1.91 -5.76 12.08
N TYR A 142 -1.55 -5.94 10.81
CA TYR A 142 -0.33 -6.67 10.42
C TYR A 142 0.93 -5.91 10.84
N TRP A 143 0.92 -4.58 10.71
CA TRP A 143 2.00 -3.73 11.19
C TRP A 143 2.24 -3.88 12.69
N GLN A 144 1.18 -3.98 13.50
CA GLN A 144 1.30 -4.24 14.94
C GLN A 144 1.87 -5.64 15.22
N LYS A 145 1.36 -6.68 14.54
CA LYS A 145 1.84 -8.06 14.71
C LYS A 145 3.33 -8.19 14.34
N ALA A 146 3.82 -7.41 13.37
CA ALA A 146 5.22 -7.43 12.94
C ALA A 146 6.23 -7.17 14.07
N PHE A 147 5.87 -6.38 15.10
CA PHE A 147 6.75 -6.14 16.26
C PHE A 147 6.97 -7.38 17.13
N ILE A 148 6.08 -8.36 17.05
CA ILE A 148 6.14 -9.61 17.81
C ILE A 148 6.74 -10.71 16.93
N LEU A 149 6.30 -10.80 15.68
CA LEU A 149 6.61 -11.93 14.78
C LEU A 149 7.94 -11.77 14.04
N ILE A 150 8.41 -10.54 13.79
CA ILE A 150 9.63 -10.31 13.01
C ILE A 150 10.77 -9.91 13.95
N PRO A 151 11.81 -10.77 14.10
CA PRO A 151 12.97 -10.43 14.91
C PRO A 151 13.63 -9.11 14.47
N ASN A 152 13.96 -8.25 15.45
CA ASN A 152 14.63 -6.96 15.22
C ASN A 152 13.86 -5.97 14.31
N PHE A 153 12.54 -6.11 14.14
CA PHE A 153 11.74 -5.22 13.30
C PHE A 153 11.92 -3.74 13.66
N GLU A 154 11.92 -3.40 14.94
CA GLU A 154 12.13 -2.03 15.41
C GLU A 154 13.48 -1.45 14.95
N ASN A 155 14.55 -2.24 14.97
CA ASN A 155 15.86 -1.81 14.51
C ASN A 155 15.86 -1.53 13.00
N THR A 156 15.19 -2.39 12.22
CA THR A 156 14.99 -2.17 10.78
C THR A 156 14.23 -0.88 10.48
N LEU A 157 13.27 -0.49 11.34
CA LEU A 157 12.60 0.81 11.24
C LEU A 157 13.57 1.96 11.52
N LYS A 158 14.37 1.88 12.59
CA LYS A 158 15.34 2.92 12.98
C LYS A 158 16.35 3.20 11.86
N VAL A 159 16.96 2.16 11.29
CA VAL A 159 17.99 2.30 10.24
C VAL A 159 17.43 2.94 8.95
N SER A 160 16.14 2.73 8.68
CA SER A 160 15.49 3.26 7.46
C SER A 160 15.01 4.72 7.55
N LYS A 161 14.95 5.31 8.75
CA LYS A 161 14.26 6.58 9.01
C LYS A 161 14.88 7.78 8.29
N ASN A 162 16.20 7.79 8.09
CA ASN A 162 16.97 8.99 7.73
C ASN A 162 17.37 9.09 6.24
N LYS A 163 16.64 8.42 5.33
CA LYS A 163 17.07 8.28 3.93
C LYS A 163 16.40 9.21 2.91
N CYS A 164 15.61 10.18 3.36
CA CYS A 164 14.94 11.11 2.44
C CYS A 164 15.77 12.38 2.24
N LEU A 165 15.87 12.82 0.99
CA LEU A 165 16.50 14.08 0.63
C LEU A 165 15.52 15.23 0.91
N ASN A 166 15.99 16.31 1.53
CA ASN A 166 15.21 17.54 1.63
C ASN A 166 15.17 18.21 0.26
N LEU A 167 14.06 18.87 -0.04
CA LEU A 167 13.96 19.72 -1.21
C LEU A 167 14.80 20.99 -1.03
N ASP A 168 15.45 21.41 -2.10
CA ASP A 168 16.12 22.71 -2.15
C ASP A 168 15.12 23.84 -2.43
N ARG A 169 15.60 25.08 -2.46
CA ARG A 169 14.75 26.26 -2.70
C ARG A 169 14.26 26.41 -4.14
N THR A 170 14.76 25.62 -5.08
CA THR A 170 14.23 25.59 -6.45
C THR A 170 12.97 24.74 -6.54
N HIS A 171 12.83 23.75 -5.65
CA HIS A 171 11.69 22.83 -5.60
C HIS A 171 10.79 23.03 -4.36
N TRP A 172 11.16 23.93 -3.43
CA TRP A 172 10.41 24.21 -2.21
C TRP A 172 10.48 25.68 -1.80
N ASN A 173 9.36 26.38 -1.97
CA ASN A 173 9.28 27.79 -1.66
C ASN A 173 9.15 27.99 -0.15
N ILE A 174 9.79 29.03 0.39
CA ILE A 174 9.68 29.37 1.81
C ILE A 174 8.23 29.55 2.28
N LYS A 175 7.33 30.02 1.40
CA LYS A 175 5.92 30.20 1.72
C LYS A 175 5.22 28.87 2.03
N GLU A 176 5.66 27.76 1.45
CA GLU A 176 5.09 26.44 1.72
C GLU A 176 5.38 25.98 3.16
N GLU A 177 6.39 26.55 3.82
CA GLU A 177 6.62 26.31 5.26
C GLU A 177 5.58 26.97 6.17
N TYR A 178 4.79 27.92 5.64
CA TYR A 178 3.68 28.54 6.37
C TYR A 178 2.37 27.76 6.25
N ASP A 179 2.31 26.80 5.33
CA ASP A 179 1.15 25.94 5.12
C ASP A 179 1.30 24.61 5.88
N LEU A 180 0.27 23.76 5.82
CA LEU A 180 0.36 22.39 6.33
C LEU A 180 1.22 21.53 5.38
N TYR A 181 2.37 21.06 5.89
CA TYR A 181 3.24 20.15 5.15
C TYR A 181 3.85 19.07 6.05
N ILE A 182 4.37 18.01 5.43
CA ILE A 182 5.11 16.94 6.12
C ILE A 182 6.62 17.07 5.85
N LYS A 183 7.42 16.80 6.89
CA LYS A 183 8.89 16.82 6.88
C LYS A 183 9.48 15.44 7.15
#